data_AF-A0A1G1BER8-F1
#
_entry.id   AF-A0A1G1BER8-F1
#
_cell.length_a   1.000
_cell.length_b   1.000
_cell.length_c   1.000
_cell.angle_alpha   90.00
_cell.angle_beta   90.00
_cell.angle_gamma   90.00
#
_symmetry.space_group_name_H-M   'P 1'
#
loop_
_entity.id
_entity.type
_entity.pdbx_description
1 polymer ?
#
loop_
_entity_poly.entity_id
_entity_poly.type
_entity_poly.pdbx_seq_one_letter_code
_entity_poly.pdbx_strand_id
1 'polypeptide(L)'
;MFEDMKRIFKNIVMGLTIILFLNSCNSITESIPSPLEYPTNLFSIGRVKADSIQNSIRSNDFFSYIDEYGLFSFSGTLGRGNSNITDKNVAIRLAKEALLKYSKYSNVSDTTKLELNEATNYNPSPLHFTDWIVSFKNQKYNGIEVLNTGIIVVLHNQVSQIIGHHFKEISIPINGTLSKDKLENILVGKKLEMMCKTKIEITITHEMILKNKIAQNIIWRELNGIIELRLTWNIPISTSNDDNVSWNVWVDILSGEILFYSPTFIC
;
A
#
# COMPACT_ATOMS: atom_id res chain seq x y z
N MET A 1 -1.36 57.34 57.90
CA MET A 1 -2.52 56.44 57.66
C MET A 1 -2.99 56.42 56.21
N PHE A 2 -3.19 57.57 55.52
CA PHE A 2 -3.59 57.58 54.10
C PHE A 2 -2.46 57.33 53.09
N GLU A 3 -1.20 57.65 53.44
CA GLU A 3 -0.04 57.41 52.58
C GLU A 3 0.37 55.92 52.52
N ASP A 4 0.29 55.20 53.65
CA ASP A 4 0.66 53.78 53.73
C ASP A 4 -0.29 52.87 52.93
N MET A 5 -1.58 53.21 52.87
CA MET A 5 -2.56 52.46 52.07
C MET A 5 -2.31 52.59 50.55
N LYS A 6 -1.84 53.76 50.07
CA LYS A 6 -1.51 53.95 48.65
C LYS A 6 -0.31 53.10 48.22
N ARG A 7 0.67 52.94 49.11
CA ARG A 7 1.88 52.14 48.86
C ARG A 7 1.58 50.63 48.85
N ILE A 8 0.69 50.17 49.73
CA ILE A 8 0.21 48.78 49.75
C ILE A 8 -0.60 48.46 48.49
N PHE A 9 -1.52 49.35 48.07
CA PHE A 9 -2.28 49.16 46.82
C PHE A 9 -1.39 49.15 45.57
N LYS A 10 -0.36 49.99 45.51
CA LYS A 10 0.57 50.02 44.36
C LYS A 10 1.39 48.72 44.25
N ASN A 11 1.78 48.13 45.37
CA ASN A 11 2.52 46.86 45.39
C ASN A 11 1.63 45.63 45.14
N ILE A 12 0.36 45.66 45.55
CA ILE A 12 -0.62 44.59 45.24
C ILE A 12 -1.00 44.62 43.76
N VAL A 13 -1.22 45.81 43.19
CA VAL A 13 -1.53 45.94 41.75
C VAL A 13 -0.34 45.51 40.91
N MET A 14 0.90 45.89 41.27
CA MET A 14 2.11 45.49 40.53
C MET A 14 2.44 43.99 40.65
N GLY A 15 2.03 43.34 41.76
CA GLY A 15 2.12 41.88 41.93
C GLY A 15 1.06 41.10 41.13
N LEU A 16 -0.16 41.64 40.99
CA LEU A 16 -1.21 41.02 40.20
C LEU A 16 -0.97 41.13 38.68
N THR A 17 -0.32 42.19 38.19
CA THR A 17 -0.02 42.31 36.75
C THR A 17 1.05 41.33 36.27
N ILE A 18 1.93 40.84 37.16
CA ILE A 18 2.97 39.85 36.80
C ILE A 18 2.41 38.43 36.75
N ILE A 19 1.35 38.13 37.52
CA ILE A 19 0.69 36.81 37.51
C ILE A 19 -0.26 36.65 36.30
N LEU A 20 -0.76 37.75 35.73
CA LEU A 20 -1.61 37.71 34.53
C LEU A 20 -0.85 37.55 33.21
N PHE A 21 0.48 37.67 33.20
CA PHE A 21 1.32 37.44 32.00
C PHE A 21 2.03 36.08 31.98
N LEU A 22 1.91 35.25 33.01
CA LEU A 22 2.48 33.88 33.04
C LEU A 22 1.50 32.79 32.59
N ASN A 23 0.27 33.15 32.20
CA ASN A 23 -0.66 32.28 31.49
C ASN A 23 -0.65 32.56 29.98
N SER A 24 0.53 32.83 29.40
CA SER A 24 0.71 32.68 27.95
C SER A 24 0.67 31.20 27.62
N CYS A 25 -0.55 30.70 27.44
CA CYS A 25 -0.97 29.75 26.43
C CYS A 25 0.18 29.00 25.72
N ASN A 26 0.77 28.01 26.39
CA ASN A 26 1.24 26.83 25.68
C ASN A 26 0.03 25.89 25.57
N SER A 27 -1.00 26.33 24.82
CA SER A 27 -1.77 25.35 24.08
C SER A 27 -0.79 24.76 23.08
N ILE A 28 -0.16 23.65 23.48
CA ILE A 28 0.27 22.66 22.51
C ILE A 28 -1.03 22.26 21.83
N THR A 29 -1.41 23.01 20.80
CA THR A 29 -2.19 22.44 19.72
C THR A 29 -1.27 21.38 19.18
N GLU A 30 -1.36 20.17 19.73
CA GLU A 30 -1.18 18.97 18.92
C GLU A 30 -2.03 19.27 17.70
N SER A 31 -1.36 19.59 16.60
CA SER A 31 -2.02 19.75 15.32
C SER A 31 -2.75 18.44 15.13
N ILE A 32 -4.07 18.46 15.33
CA ILE A 32 -4.94 17.35 14.96
C ILE A 32 -4.52 17.04 13.53
N PRO A 33 -3.95 15.85 13.25
CA PRO A 33 -3.50 15.56 11.90
C PRO A 33 -4.69 15.81 10.99
N SER A 34 -4.52 16.70 10.01
CA SER A 34 -5.57 16.94 9.01
C SER A 34 -6.09 15.59 8.54
N PRO A 35 -7.41 15.39 8.44
CA PRO A 35 -7.95 14.12 8.01
C PRO A 35 -7.29 13.75 6.68
N LEU A 36 -6.77 12.52 6.58
CA LEU A 36 -6.08 12.04 5.40
C LEU A 36 -7.02 12.18 4.20
N GLU A 37 -6.67 13.05 3.25
CA GLU A 37 -7.52 13.33 2.10
C GLU A 37 -7.57 12.14 1.14
N TYR A 38 -8.71 11.98 0.45
CA TYR A 38 -8.90 10.99 -0.60
C TYR A 38 -8.73 11.64 -1.99
N PRO A 39 -8.01 11.02 -2.95
CA PRO A 39 -7.28 9.75 -2.82
C PRO A 39 -6.02 9.90 -1.95
N THR A 40 -5.51 8.79 -1.42
CA THR A 40 -4.25 8.85 -0.68
C THR A 40 -3.09 8.98 -1.65
N ASN A 41 -2.26 10.00 -1.43
CA ASN A 41 -1.14 10.29 -2.30
C ASN A 41 0.18 10.06 -1.54
N LEU A 42 1.03 9.22 -2.10
CA LEU A 42 2.40 9.03 -1.66
C LEU A 42 3.34 9.69 -2.67
N PHE A 43 4.10 10.68 -2.20
CA PHE A 43 4.98 11.48 -3.04
C PHE A 43 6.38 10.89 -3.11
N SER A 44 6.98 10.91 -4.30
CA SER A 44 8.36 10.52 -4.51
C SER A 44 9.31 11.31 -3.61
N ILE A 45 10.30 10.60 -3.05
CA ILE A 45 11.42 11.20 -2.30
C ILE A 45 12.57 11.60 -3.23
N GLY A 46 12.43 11.32 -4.53
CA GLY A 46 13.43 11.55 -5.56
C GLY A 46 14.51 10.47 -5.60
N ARG A 47 14.98 10.19 -6.83
CA ARG A 47 15.95 9.09 -7.09
C ARG A 47 17.26 9.22 -6.31
N VAL A 48 17.80 10.42 -6.18
CA VAL A 48 19.05 10.66 -5.42
C VAL A 48 18.92 10.18 -3.97
N LYS A 49 17.77 10.41 -3.34
CA LYS A 49 17.53 9.99 -1.95
C LYS A 49 17.26 8.49 -1.86
N ALA A 50 16.51 7.94 -2.83
CA ALA A 50 16.30 6.49 -2.95
C ALA A 50 17.65 5.74 -3.10
N ASP A 51 18.56 6.22 -3.95
CA ASP A 51 19.90 5.64 -4.15
C ASP A 51 20.76 5.73 -2.88
N SER A 52 20.67 6.83 -2.14
CA SER A 52 21.33 6.95 -0.84
C SER A 52 20.83 5.91 0.16
N ILE A 53 19.51 5.68 0.22
CA ILE A 53 18.91 4.62 1.05
C ILE A 53 19.37 3.25 0.58
N GLN A 54 19.29 2.98 -0.72
CA GLN A 54 19.73 1.73 -1.35
C GLN A 54 21.15 1.33 -0.94
N ASN A 55 22.08 2.29 -0.97
CA ASN A 55 23.47 2.07 -0.57
C ASN A 55 23.62 1.85 0.94
N SER A 56 22.79 2.50 1.76
CA SER A 56 22.85 2.36 3.23
C SER A 56 22.38 1.01 3.76
N ILE A 57 21.48 0.34 3.04
CA ILE A 57 20.90 -0.95 3.46
C ILE A 57 21.63 -2.15 2.86
N ARG A 58 22.40 -1.93 1.77
CA ARG A 58 23.08 -3.00 1.06
C ARG A 58 24.24 -3.55 1.90
N SER A 59 24.34 -4.87 1.95
CA SER A 59 25.47 -5.57 2.53
C SER A 59 25.85 -6.76 1.64
N ASN A 60 26.90 -7.50 2.01
CA ASN A 60 27.29 -8.72 1.29
C ASN A 60 26.17 -9.77 1.30
N ASP A 61 25.37 -9.81 2.36
CA ASP A 61 24.38 -10.85 2.56
C ASP A 61 22.94 -10.39 2.29
N PHE A 62 22.70 -9.08 2.23
CA PHE A 62 21.36 -8.50 2.03
C PHE A 62 21.36 -7.47 0.91
N PHE A 63 20.44 -7.66 -0.04
CA PHE A 63 20.19 -6.75 -1.13
C PHE A 63 18.70 -6.74 -1.51
N SER A 64 18.08 -5.57 -1.41
CA SER A 64 16.73 -5.27 -1.88
C SER A 64 16.76 -4.00 -2.70
N TYR A 65 15.87 -3.90 -3.68
CA TYR A 65 15.69 -2.65 -4.44
C TYR A 65 14.86 -1.67 -3.65
N ILE A 66 15.27 -0.40 -3.65
CA ILE A 66 14.49 0.71 -3.11
C ILE A 66 13.85 1.48 -4.26
N ASP A 67 12.54 1.70 -4.18
CA ASP A 67 11.81 2.51 -5.14
C ASP A 67 12.00 4.02 -4.89
N GLU A 68 11.48 4.84 -5.78
CA GLU A 68 11.59 6.29 -5.68
C GLU A 68 10.77 6.91 -4.53
N TYR A 69 9.98 6.11 -3.81
CA TYR A 69 9.21 6.49 -2.63
C TYR A 69 9.96 6.12 -1.33
N GLY A 70 11.13 5.48 -1.45
CA GLY A 70 11.97 5.09 -0.32
C GLY A 70 11.53 3.80 0.34
N LEU A 71 10.75 2.96 -0.36
CA LEU A 71 10.23 1.69 0.10
C LEU A 71 10.84 0.53 -0.69
N PHE A 72 10.64 -0.71 -0.24
CA PHE A 72 11.11 -1.88 -0.99
C PHE A 72 10.32 -2.08 -2.27
N SER A 73 10.99 -1.94 -3.41
CA SER A 73 10.40 -2.06 -4.74
C SER A 73 9.69 -3.41 -4.95
N PHE A 74 8.57 -3.38 -5.69
CA PHE A 74 7.90 -4.57 -6.23
C PHE A 74 8.60 -5.17 -7.45
N SER A 75 9.62 -4.48 -7.97
CA SER A 75 10.42 -4.94 -9.11
C SER A 75 11.83 -5.35 -8.67
N GLY A 76 12.38 -6.34 -9.37
CA GLY A 76 13.74 -6.80 -9.14
C GLY A 76 13.94 -8.25 -9.57
N THR A 77 15.20 -8.61 -9.80
CA THR A 77 15.57 -10.02 -9.98
C THR A 77 15.59 -10.70 -8.62
N LEU A 78 14.96 -11.87 -8.53
CA LEU A 78 15.05 -12.72 -7.34
C LEU A 78 16.50 -13.15 -7.13
N GLY A 79 17.06 -12.82 -5.97
CA GLY A 79 18.33 -13.36 -5.51
C GLY A 79 18.21 -14.87 -5.39
N ARG A 80 19.21 -15.60 -5.91
CA ARG A 80 19.28 -17.06 -5.83
C ARG A 80 20.48 -17.48 -5.00
N GLY A 81 20.35 -18.57 -4.27
CA GLY A 81 21.43 -19.07 -3.44
C GLY A 81 21.09 -20.39 -2.75
N ASN A 82 21.82 -20.68 -1.69
CA ASN A 82 21.68 -21.91 -0.93
C ASN A 82 21.36 -21.63 0.53
N SER A 83 20.49 -22.45 1.10
CA SER A 83 20.11 -22.43 2.50
C SER A 83 20.39 -23.79 3.14
N ASN A 84 20.87 -23.75 4.39
CA ASN A 84 20.91 -24.88 5.30
C ASN A 84 19.64 -24.96 6.18
N ILE A 85 18.68 -24.04 6.00
CA ILE A 85 17.41 -24.06 6.73
C ILE A 85 16.58 -25.22 6.18
N THR A 86 16.21 -26.15 7.06
CA THR A 86 15.38 -27.32 6.71
C THR A 86 13.94 -27.18 7.20
N ASP A 87 13.69 -26.36 8.22
CA ASP A 87 12.36 -26.13 8.78
C ASP A 87 11.67 -24.91 8.18
N LYS A 88 10.53 -25.15 7.52
CA LYS A 88 9.64 -24.13 6.95
C LYS A 88 9.24 -23.06 7.97
N ASN A 89 8.95 -23.44 9.22
CA ASN A 89 8.52 -22.51 10.26
C ASN A 89 9.66 -21.58 10.69
N VAL A 90 10.90 -22.07 10.65
CA VAL A 90 12.09 -21.23 10.89
C VAL A 90 12.23 -20.20 9.76
N ALA A 91 12.07 -20.60 8.50
CA ALA A 91 12.11 -19.67 7.37
C ALA A 91 11.01 -18.59 7.47
N ILE A 92 9.77 -18.98 7.78
CA ILE A 92 8.65 -18.03 7.97
C ILE A 92 8.93 -17.06 9.12
N ARG A 93 9.45 -17.55 10.25
CA ARG A 93 9.79 -16.73 11.41
C ARG A 93 10.86 -15.69 11.05
N LEU A 94 11.95 -16.11 10.41
CA LEU A 94 13.03 -15.23 9.96
C LEU A 94 12.52 -14.18 8.96
N ALA A 95 11.62 -14.55 8.06
CA ALA A 95 11.00 -13.62 7.13
C ALA A 95 10.21 -12.53 7.87
N LYS A 96 9.36 -12.92 8.83
CA LYS A 96 8.60 -11.96 9.67
C LYS A 96 9.51 -11.06 10.50
N GLU A 97 10.53 -11.63 11.14
CA GLU A 97 11.51 -10.86 11.92
C GLU A 97 12.24 -9.82 11.05
N ALA A 98 12.61 -10.17 9.82
CA ALA A 98 13.24 -9.22 8.91
C ALA A 98 12.28 -8.12 8.46
N LEU A 99 11.00 -8.41 8.21
CA LEU A 99 10.02 -7.37 7.86
C LEU A 99 9.84 -6.35 8.99
N LEU A 100 9.92 -6.78 10.26
CA LEU A 100 9.94 -5.86 11.41
C LEU A 100 11.25 -5.07 11.50
N LYS A 101 12.40 -5.74 11.31
CA LYS A 101 13.73 -5.10 11.31
C LYS A 101 13.81 -3.99 10.25
N TYR A 102 13.26 -4.24 9.07
CA TYR A 102 13.23 -3.30 7.94
C TYR A 102 11.86 -2.61 7.78
N SER A 103 11.09 -2.48 8.87
CA SER A 103 9.73 -1.90 8.88
C SER A 103 9.67 -0.49 8.29
N LYS A 104 10.76 0.28 8.39
CA LYS A 104 10.90 1.60 7.76
C LYS A 104 10.75 1.57 6.23
N TYR A 105 11.10 0.47 5.58
CA TYR A 105 11.10 0.31 4.12
C TYR A 105 10.01 -0.64 3.62
N SER A 106 9.60 -1.61 4.44
CA SER A 106 8.49 -2.53 4.13
C SER A 106 7.12 -1.97 4.53
N ASN A 107 7.08 -0.96 5.41
CA ASN A 107 5.89 -0.48 6.12
C ASN A 107 5.14 -1.56 6.91
N VAL A 108 5.75 -2.73 7.14
CA VAL A 108 5.18 -3.78 7.98
C VAL A 108 5.57 -3.51 9.44
N SER A 109 4.61 -3.03 10.23
CA SER A 109 4.76 -2.81 11.67
C SER A 109 4.20 -3.94 12.54
N ASP A 110 3.33 -4.79 11.97
CA ASP A 110 2.66 -5.88 12.68
C ASP A 110 2.56 -7.12 11.76
N THR A 111 3.31 -8.16 12.11
CA THR A 111 3.38 -9.39 11.31
C THR A 111 2.30 -10.42 11.62
N THR A 112 1.42 -10.12 12.60
CA THR A 112 0.22 -10.95 12.88
C THR A 112 -0.85 -10.77 11.80
N LYS A 113 -0.83 -9.62 11.12
CA LYS A 113 -1.72 -9.28 10.00
C LYS A 113 -1.26 -9.85 8.66
N LEU A 114 -0.05 -10.42 8.60
CA LEU A 114 0.47 -11.04 7.39
C LEU A 114 -0.13 -12.43 7.19
N GLU A 115 -0.82 -12.61 6.08
CA GLU A 115 -1.33 -13.90 5.63
C GLU A 115 -0.28 -14.57 4.74
N LEU A 116 0.16 -15.78 5.10
CA LEU A 116 1.11 -16.55 4.31
C LEU A 116 0.46 -16.95 2.98
N ASN A 117 1.15 -16.69 1.88
CA ASN A 117 0.79 -17.20 0.57
C ASN A 117 1.52 -18.53 0.31
N GLU A 118 2.85 -18.50 0.36
CA GLU A 118 3.69 -19.66 0.14
C GLU A 118 4.98 -19.58 0.97
N ALA A 119 5.53 -20.74 1.33
CA ALA A 119 6.92 -20.84 1.77
C ALA A 119 7.52 -22.13 1.20
N THR A 120 8.43 -21.99 0.24
CA THR A 120 9.03 -23.07 -0.53
C THR A 120 10.54 -22.92 -0.59
N ASN A 121 11.26 -24.05 -0.60
CA ASN A 121 12.70 -24.11 -0.85
C ASN A 121 13.04 -25.03 -2.02
N TYR A 122 12.02 -25.49 -2.75
CA TYR A 122 12.21 -26.42 -3.85
C TYR A 122 12.17 -25.65 -5.17
N ASN A 123 13.32 -25.61 -5.86
CA ASN A 123 13.37 -25.25 -7.26
C ASN A 123 13.92 -26.45 -8.05
N PRO A 124 13.14 -27.09 -8.94
CA PRO A 124 13.61 -28.19 -9.78
C PRO A 124 14.61 -27.74 -10.88
N SER A 125 15.24 -26.58 -10.68
CA SER A 125 16.21 -26.02 -11.61
C SER A 125 17.49 -26.87 -11.65
N PRO A 126 18.12 -27.04 -12.82
CA PRO A 126 19.45 -27.66 -12.94
C PRO A 126 20.55 -26.92 -12.16
N LEU A 127 20.25 -25.72 -11.64
CA LEU A 127 21.16 -24.89 -10.85
C LEU A 127 21.16 -25.23 -9.34
N HIS A 128 20.33 -26.17 -8.88
CA HIS A 128 20.31 -26.71 -7.51
C HIS A 128 20.25 -25.67 -6.39
N PHE A 129 19.50 -24.59 -6.58
CA PHE A 129 19.30 -23.61 -5.52
C PHE A 129 18.43 -24.18 -4.39
N THR A 130 18.86 -23.98 -3.15
CA THR A 130 18.10 -24.36 -1.94
C THR A 130 17.63 -23.17 -1.13
N ASP A 131 17.64 -21.96 -1.70
CA ASP A 131 17.05 -20.78 -1.08
C ASP A 131 15.56 -20.97 -0.74
N TRP A 132 15.14 -20.38 0.38
CA TRP A 132 13.73 -20.28 0.75
C TRP A 132 13.13 -19.02 0.15
N ILE A 133 11.94 -19.16 -0.43
CA ILE A 133 11.08 -18.07 -0.84
C ILE A 133 9.83 -18.12 0.04
N VAL A 134 9.66 -17.10 0.87
CA VAL A 134 8.48 -16.90 1.71
C VAL A 134 7.69 -15.72 1.16
N SER A 135 6.49 -15.98 0.65
CA SER A 135 5.59 -14.95 0.13
C SER A 135 4.38 -14.76 1.04
N PHE A 136 3.97 -13.50 1.20
CA PHE A 136 2.78 -13.09 1.91
C PHE A 136 1.77 -12.52 0.91
N LYS A 137 0.48 -12.73 1.18
CA LYS A 137 -0.61 -12.17 0.38
C LYS A 137 -0.64 -10.64 0.48
N ASN A 138 -1.45 -10.04 -0.39
CA ASN A 138 -1.72 -8.60 -0.38
C ASN A 138 -2.15 -8.09 1.01
N GLN A 139 -1.79 -6.85 1.29
CA GLN A 139 -2.25 -6.08 2.44
C GLN A 139 -3.77 -6.03 2.49
N LYS A 140 -4.34 -6.12 3.69
CA LYS A 140 -5.74 -5.82 3.97
C LYS A 140 -5.85 -4.53 4.77
N TYR A 141 -6.69 -3.60 4.32
CA TYR A 141 -7.04 -2.37 5.02
C TYR A 141 -8.54 -2.37 5.30
N ASN A 142 -8.94 -2.37 6.58
CA ASN A 142 -10.34 -2.51 7.00
C ASN A 142 -11.08 -3.70 6.34
N GLY A 143 -10.38 -4.81 6.12
CA GLY A 143 -10.92 -6.00 5.45
C GLY A 143 -10.94 -5.93 3.92
N ILE A 144 -10.62 -4.79 3.32
CA ILE A 144 -10.52 -4.60 1.86
C ILE A 144 -9.09 -4.91 1.43
N GLU A 145 -8.95 -5.71 0.39
CA GLU A 145 -7.64 -6.05 -0.17
C GLU A 145 -7.05 -4.86 -0.95
N VAL A 146 -5.78 -4.54 -0.67
CA VAL A 146 -4.97 -3.59 -1.44
C VAL A 146 -4.19 -4.38 -2.48
N LEU A 147 -4.61 -4.31 -3.74
CA LEU A 147 -4.04 -5.15 -4.79
C LEU A 147 -2.57 -4.84 -5.04
N ASN A 148 -1.83 -5.87 -5.48
CA ASN A 148 -0.42 -5.81 -5.83
C ASN A 148 0.46 -5.26 -4.68
N THR A 149 0.22 -5.72 -3.46
CA THR A 149 1.01 -5.36 -2.26
C THR A 149 1.60 -6.58 -1.54
N GLY A 150 1.49 -7.77 -2.15
CA GLY A 150 2.15 -8.97 -1.64
C GLY A 150 3.66 -8.75 -1.46
N ILE A 151 4.21 -9.34 -0.41
CA ILE A 151 5.62 -9.21 -0.05
C ILE A 151 6.29 -10.57 -0.21
N ILE A 152 7.47 -10.59 -0.85
CA ILE A 152 8.30 -11.77 -0.99
C ILE A 152 9.59 -11.55 -0.18
N VAL A 153 9.98 -12.55 0.60
CA VAL A 153 11.23 -12.58 1.35
C VAL A 153 12.02 -13.81 0.93
N VAL A 154 13.25 -13.59 0.48
CA VAL A 154 14.19 -14.64 0.09
C VAL A 154 15.18 -14.87 1.23
N LEU A 155 15.44 -16.14 1.54
CA LEU A 155 16.39 -16.55 2.54
C LEU A 155 17.40 -17.55 1.98
N HIS A 156 18.67 -17.25 2.21
CA HIS A 156 19.74 -18.24 2.16
C HIS A 156 19.84 -18.83 3.58
N ASN A 157 20.93 -18.62 4.30
CA ASN A 157 20.98 -18.90 5.75
C ASN A 157 20.42 -17.77 6.62
N GLN A 158 20.27 -16.60 6.02
CA GLN A 158 19.65 -15.40 6.58
C GLN A 158 18.83 -14.73 5.48
N VAL A 159 18.03 -13.73 5.85
CA VAL A 159 17.27 -12.96 4.86
C VAL A 159 18.23 -12.25 3.92
N SER A 160 18.12 -12.57 2.63
CA SER A 160 18.98 -12.03 1.58
C SER A 160 18.28 -10.94 0.77
N GLN A 161 16.96 -10.97 0.70
CA GLN A 161 16.19 -10.00 -0.07
C GLN A 161 14.75 -9.92 0.45
N ILE A 162 14.19 -8.72 0.38
CA ILE A 162 12.77 -8.40 0.54
C ILE A 162 12.31 -7.68 -0.73
N ILE A 163 11.17 -8.09 -1.30
CA ILE A 163 10.54 -7.50 -2.48
C ILE A 163 9.11 -7.12 -2.10
N GLY A 164 8.72 -5.89 -2.42
CA GLY A 164 7.43 -5.33 -2.11
C GLY A 164 7.32 -4.73 -0.71
N HIS A 165 6.32 -3.88 -0.55
CA HIS A 165 6.04 -3.14 0.67
C HIS A 165 4.51 -2.99 0.86
N HIS A 166 4.09 -2.60 2.06
CA HIS A 166 2.73 -2.16 2.33
C HIS A 166 2.60 -0.63 2.25
N PHE A 167 1.39 -0.12 2.29
CA PHE A 167 1.10 1.31 2.44
C PHE A 167 0.67 1.59 3.89
N LYS A 168 1.37 2.54 4.53
CA LYS A 168 1.15 2.88 5.94
C LYS A 168 -0.13 3.70 6.13
N GLU A 169 -0.34 4.68 5.28
CA GLU A 169 -1.46 5.60 5.32
C GLU A 169 -2.37 5.27 4.14
N ILE A 170 -3.66 5.03 4.43
CA ILE A 170 -4.68 4.72 3.44
C ILE A 170 -5.97 5.42 3.89
N SER A 171 -6.47 6.31 3.05
CA SER A 171 -7.76 6.98 3.20
C SER A 171 -8.77 6.28 2.30
N ILE A 172 -9.94 6.02 2.85
CA ILE A 172 -11.10 5.57 2.09
C ILE A 172 -12.23 6.57 2.31
N PRO A 173 -13.05 6.85 1.30
CA PRO A 173 -14.15 7.78 1.44
C PRO A 173 -15.18 7.26 2.44
N ILE A 174 -15.54 8.10 3.41
CA ILE A 174 -16.49 7.76 4.48
C ILE A 174 -17.93 7.80 3.96
N ASN A 175 -18.19 8.67 2.97
CA ASN A 175 -19.51 8.89 2.37
C ASN A 175 -19.39 8.84 0.85
N GLY A 176 -20.46 8.37 0.21
CA GLY A 176 -20.55 8.32 -1.24
C GLY A 176 -19.93 7.04 -1.79
N THR A 177 -20.80 6.13 -2.21
CA THR A 177 -20.42 5.05 -3.10
C THR A 177 -21.31 5.14 -4.32
N LEU A 178 -20.72 5.04 -5.50
CA LEU A 178 -21.51 4.93 -6.73
C LEU A 178 -22.47 3.75 -6.62
N SER A 179 -23.74 4.01 -6.96
CA SER A 179 -24.74 2.95 -7.05
C SER A 179 -24.41 2.03 -8.23
N LYS A 180 -24.91 0.80 -8.15
CA LYS A 180 -24.78 -0.18 -9.23
C LYS A 180 -25.32 0.37 -10.56
N ASP A 181 -26.47 1.02 -10.55
CA ASP A 181 -27.06 1.61 -11.76
C ASP A 181 -26.16 2.68 -12.40
N LYS A 182 -25.49 3.50 -11.57
CA LYS A 182 -24.52 4.48 -12.09
C LYS A 182 -23.30 3.79 -12.68
N LEU A 183 -22.81 2.74 -12.03
CA LEU A 183 -21.68 1.94 -12.51
C LEU A 183 -21.97 1.32 -13.88
N GLU A 184 -23.15 0.72 -14.04
CA GLU A 184 -23.60 0.14 -15.31
C GLU A 184 -23.72 1.19 -16.40
N ASN A 185 -24.30 2.36 -16.10
CA ASN A 185 -24.39 3.47 -17.05
C ASN A 185 -23.01 4.00 -17.50
N ILE A 186 -21.99 3.91 -16.65
CA ILE A 186 -20.61 4.30 -17.00
C ILE A 186 -19.98 3.27 -17.95
N LEU A 187 -20.24 1.97 -17.71
CA LEU A 187 -19.52 0.86 -18.35
C LEU A 187 -20.18 0.33 -19.62
N VAL A 188 -21.51 0.28 -19.69
CA VAL A 188 -22.24 -0.26 -20.85
C VAL A 188 -21.90 0.54 -22.10
N GLY A 189 -21.57 -0.16 -23.18
CA GLY A 189 -21.16 0.44 -24.46
C GLY A 189 -19.68 0.82 -24.53
N LYS A 190 -18.92 0.71 -23.44
CA LYS A 190 -17.46 0.87 -23.48
C LYS A 190 -16.81 -0.33 -24.19
N LYS A 191 -15.71 -0.07 -24.87
CA LYS A 191 -14.92 -1.09 -25.58
C LYS A 191 -13.74 -1.53 -24.73
N LEU A 192 -13.57 -2.84 -24.60
CA LEU A 192 -12.38 -3.48 -24.07
C LEU A 192 -11.57 -4.03 -25.24
N GLU A 193 -10.28 -3.75 -25.25
CA GLU A 193 -9.40 -4.10 -26.36
C GLU A 193 -8.13 -4.76 -25.83
N MET A 194 -7.78 -5.93 -26.38
CA MET A 194 -6.50 -6.60 -26.16
C MET A 194 -5.87 -6.94 -27.50
N MET A 195 -4.55 -6.80 -27.56
CA MET A 195 -3.75 -7.34 -28.66
C MET A 195 -3.20 -8.71 -28.27
N CYS A 196 -3.70 -9.75 -28.94
CA CYS A 196 -3.05 -11.06 -29.00
C CYS A 196 -2.30 -11.17 -30.35
N LYS A 197 -2.27 -12.37 -30.96
CA LYS A 197 -2.02 -12.54 -32.40
C LYS A 197 -2.92 -11.66 -33.29
N THR A 198 -4.15 -11.41 -32.86
CA THR A 198 -5.09 -10.49 -33.50
C THR A 198 -5.70 -9.56 -32.46
N LYS A 199 -6.21 -8.39 -32.89
CA LYS A 199 -6.98 -7.50 -32.02
C LYS A 199 -8.27 -8.20 -31.60
N ILE A 200 -8.49 -8.33 -30.30
CA ILE A 200 -9.77 -8.72 -29.72
C ILE A 200 -10.42 -7.44 -29.20
N GLU A 201 -11.66 -7.19 -29.64
CA GLU A 201 -12.46 -6.04 -29.24
C GLU A 201 -13.83 -6.52 -28.78
N ILE A 202 -14.26 -6.06 -27.60
CA ILE A 202 -15.53 -6.45 -26.99
C ILE A 202 -16.21 -5.20 -26.47
N THR A 203 -17.53 -5.09 -26.69
CA THR A 203 -18.34 -4.01 -26.11
C THR A 203 -19.04 -4.53 -24.86
N ILE A 204 -18.86 -3.83 -23.75
CA ILE A 204 -19.46 -4.19 -22.46
C ILE A 204 -21.00 -4.08 -22.56
N THR A 205 -21.70 -5.15 -22.17
CA THR A 205 -23.16 -5.16 -22.04
C THR A 205 -23.58 -5.26 -20.57
N HIS A 206 -24.84 -4.95 -20.29
CA HIS A 206 -25.41 -5.07 -18.95
C HIS A 206 -25.32 -6.51 -18.42
N GLU A 207 -25.61 -7.50 -19.26
CA GLU A 207 -25.53 -8.92 -18.90
C GLU A 207 -24.12 -9.33 -18.44
N MET A 208 -23.08 -8.80 -19.08
CA MET A 208 -21.69 -9.10 -18.71
C MET A 208 -21.31 -8.57 -17.32
N ILE A 209 -21.87 -7.42 -16.92
CA ILE A 209 -21.63 -6.81 -15.59
C ILE A 209 -22.37 -7.58 -14.50
N LEU A 210 -23.61 -8.02 -14.78
CA LEU A 210 -24.46 -8.70 -13.81
C LEU A 210 -24.02 -10.13 -13.49
N LYS A 211 -23.27 -10.76 -14.40
CA LYS A 211 -22.95 -12.18 -14.31
C LYS A 211 -22.10 -12.54 -13.10
N ASN A 212 -21.15 -11.68 -12.75
CA ASN A 212 -20.21 -11.92 -11.65
C ASN A 212 -20.42 -10.97 -10.48
N LYS A 213 -19.98 -11.44 -9.31
CA LYS A 213 -20.00 -10.61 -8.10
C LYS A 213 -18.99 -9.47 -8.22
N ILE A 214 -19.47 -8.24 -8.16
CA ILE A 214 -18.64 -7.04 -8.02
C ILE A 214 -18.02 -7.03 -6.62
N ALA A 215 -16.73 -6.76 -6.55
CA ALA A 215 -15.98 -6.65 -5.31
C ALA A 215 -15.46 -5.22 -5.10
N GLN A 216 -15.05 -4.91 -3.86
CA GLN A 216 -14.29 -3.70 -3.58
C GLN A 216 -12.83 -4.05 -3.39
N ASN A 217 -11.95 -3.26 -4.01
CA ASN A 217 -10.51 -3.38 -3.87
C ASN A 217 -9.89 -1.99 -3.78
N ILE A 218 -8.77 -1.87 -3.08
CA ILE A 218 -7.93 -0.68 -3.17
C ILE A 218 -6.87 -0.98 -4.21
N ILE A 219 -6.75 -0.11 -5.21
CA ILE A 219 -5.66 -0.18 -6.18
C ILE A 219 -4.73 0.99 -5.96
N TRP A 220 -3.48 0.82 -6.35
CA TRP A 220 -2.53 1.90 -6.43
C TRP A 220 -2.07 2.07 -7.88
N ARG A 221 -1.82 3.31 -8.28
CA ARG A 221 -1.24 3.63 -9.59
C ARG A 221 -0.21 4.73 -9.43
N GLU A 222 0.83 4.66 -10.22
CA GLU A 222 1.84 5.71 -10.30
C GLU A 222 1.49 6.68 -11.44
N LEU A 223 1.40 7.96 -11.13
CA LEU A 223 1.18 9.04 -12.09
C LEU A 223 2.04 10.24 -11.72
N ASN A 224 2.94 10.64 -12.62
CA ASN A 224 3.81 11.83 -12.44
C ASN A 224 4.62 11.82 -11.13
N GLY A 225 5.15 10.67 -10.72
CA GLY A 225 5.96 10.54 -9.49
C GLY A 225 5.14 10.58 -8.19
N ILE A 226 3.83 10.31 -8.29
CA ILE A 226 2.90 10.17 -7.16
C ILE A 226 2.25 8.80 -7.28
N ILE A 227 2.28 8.03 -6.20
CA ILE A 227 1.40 6.88 -6.06
C ILE A 227 0.06 7.36 -5.50
N GLU A 228 -1.01 7.17 -6.26
CA GLU A 228 -2.38 7.37 -5.80
C GLU A 228 -2.99 6.03 -5.39
N LEU A 229 -3.49 5.92 -4.16
CA LEU A 229 -4.33 4.82 -3.73
C LEU A 229 -5.80 5.22 -3.81
N ARG A 230 -6.58 4.37 -4.47
CA ARG A 230 -8.01 4.59 -4.73
C ARG A 230 -8.83 3.37 -4.35
N LEU A 231 -9.97 3.62 -3.69
CA LEU A 231 -10.97 2.58 -3.45
C LEU A 231 -11.81 2.43 -4.71
N THR A 232 -11.94 1.20 -5.18
CA THR A 232 -12.57 0.90 -6.46
C THR A 232 -13.62 -0.19 -6.34
N TRP A 233 -14.59 -0.13 -7.23
CA TRP A 233 -15.31 -1.32 -7.67
C TRP A 233 -14.44 -2.11 -8.62
N ASN A 234 -14.29 -3.41 -8.38
CA ASN A 234 -13.73 -4.38 -9.31
C ASN A 234 -14.90 -5.13 -9.98
N ILE A 235 -15.08 -4.90 -11.28
CA ILE A 235 -16.16 -5.43 -12.09
C ILE A 235 -15.59 -6.54 -12.99
N PRO A 236 -15.91 -7.82 -12.70
CA PRO A 236 -15.48 -8.93 -13.54
C PRO A 236 -16.40 -9.04 -14.75
N ILE A 237 -15.83 -8.90 -15.96
CA ILE A 237 -16.54 -8.98 -17.24
C ILE A 237 -16.28 -10.36 -17.86
N SER A 238 -17.36 -11.14 -18.01
CA SER A 238 -17.35 -12.43 -18.70
C SER A 238 -17.87 -12.27 -20.11
N THR A 239 -17.13 -12.82 -21.07
CA THR A 239 -17.42 -12.64 -22.51
C THR A 239 -17.96 -13.92 -23.16
N SER A 240 -18.00 -15.00 -22.40
CA SER A 240 -18.49 -16.32 -22.77
C SER A 240 -19.73 -16.69 -21.95
N ASN A 241 -20.43 -17.74 -22.39
CA ASN A 241 -21.62 -18.23 -21.72
C ASN A 241 -21.33 -18.89 -20.36
N ASP A 242 -20.06 -19.14 -20.02
CA ASP A 242 -19.61 -19.60 -18.70
C ASP A 242 -19.25 -18.44 -17.75
N ASP A 243 -19.09 -18.72 -16.46
CA ASP A 243 -18.72 -17.74 -15.43
C ASP A 243 -17.22 -17.39 -15.45
N ASN A 244 -16.53 -17.69 -16.56
CA ASN A 244 -15.12 -17.35 -16.69
C ASN A 244 -14.98 -15.85 -16.90
N VAL A 245 -14.32 -15.19 -15.97
CA VAL A 245 -13.99 -13.77 -16.06
C VAL A 245 -12.92 -13.61 -17.13
N SER A 246 -13.19 -12.82 -18.16
CA SER A 246 -12.25 -12.51 -19.24
C SER A 246 -11.48 -11.22 -18.96
N TRP A 247 -12.10 -10.30 -18.24
CA TRP A 247 -11.54 -9.00 -17.90
C TRP A 247 -11.96 -8.57 -16.50
N ASN A 248 -11.10 -7.82 -15.82
CA ASN A 248 -11.48 -7.03 -14.66
C ASN A 248 -11.41 -5.55 -15.02
N VAL A 249 -12.41 -4.78 -14.61
CA VAL A 249 -12.46 -3.33 -14.79
C VAL A 249 -12.53 -2.69 -13.41
N TRP A 250 -11.64 -1.73 -13.14
CA TRP A 250 -11.60 -1.01 -11.87
C TRP A 250 -12.11 0.41 -12.04
N VAL A 251 -13.16 0.75 -11.29
CA VAL A 251 -13.81 2.07 -11.33
C VAL A 251 -13.72 2.72 -9.96
N ASP A 252 -13.24 3.96 -9.91
CA ASP A 252 -13.18 4.74 -8.66
C ASP A 252 -14.57 4.87 -8.04
N ILE A 253 -14.67 4.58 -6.74
CA ILE A 253 -15.95 4.48 -6.05
C ILE A 253 -16.69 5.81 -5.89
N LEU A 254 -15.99 6.94 -6.02
CA LEU A 254 -16.53 8.29 -5.89
C LEU A 254 -16.75 8.96 -7.24
N SER A 255 -15.70 9.05 -8.06
CA SER A 255 -15.71 9.83 -9.29
C SER A 255 -16.32 9.07 -10.47
N GLY A 256 -16.28 7.74 -10.45
CA GLY A 256 -16.70 6.91 -11.57
C GLY A 256 -15.66 6.84 -12.69
N GLU A 257 -14.47 7.37 -12.44
CA GLU A 257 -13.33 7.25 -13.34
C GLU A 257 -12.96 5.77 -13.49
N ILE A 258 -12.87 5.28 -14.73
CA ILE A 258 -12.30 3.97 -15.02
C ILE A 258 -10.79 4.10 -14.91
N LEU A 259 -10.20 3.45 -13.91
CA LEU A 259 -8.77 3.60 -13.60
C LEU A 259 -7.92 2.60 -14.39
N PHE A 260 -8.43 1.37 -14.57
CA PHE A 260 -7.69 0.30 -15.21
C PHE A 260 -8.64 -0.77 -15.75
N TYR A 261 -8.20 -1.48 -16.79
CA TYR A 261 -8.82 -2.72 -17.24
C TYR A 261 -7.71 -3.75 -17.49
N SER A 262 -7.94 -5.00 -17.10
CA SER A 262 -6.95 -6.07 -17.20
C SER A 262 -7.59 -7.34 -17.74
N PRO A 263 -7.06 -7.92 -18.83
CA PRO A 263 -7.49 -9.23 -19.26
C PRO A 263 -6.99 -10.28 -18.25
N THR A 264 -7.80 -11.30 -17.99
CA THR A 264 -7.45 -12.38 -17.04
C THR A 264 -6.60 -13.47 -17.67
N PHE A 265 -6.44 -13.45 -18.99
CA PHE A 265 -5.61 -14.38 -19.75
C PHE A 265 -4.63 -13.60 -20.62
N ILE A 266 -3.45 -14.20 -20.83
CA ILE A 266 -2.44 -13.70 -21.76
C ILE A 266 -2.51 -14.58 -23.02
N CYS A 267 -2.47 -13.91 -24.16
CA CYS A 267 -2.53 -14.42 -25.52
C CYS A 267 -1.58 -13.56 -26.38
#